data_AF-A0A941HRG6-F1
#
_entry.id   AF-A0A941HRG6-F1
#
_cell.length_a   1.000
_cell.length_b   1.000
_cell.length_c   1.000
_cell.angle_alpha   90.00
_cell.angle_beta   90.00
_cell.angle_gamma   90.00
#
_symmetry.space_group_name_H-M   'P 1'
#
loop_
_entity.id
_entity.type
_entity.pdbx_description
1 polymer ?
#
loop_
_entity_poly.entity_id
_entity_poly.type
_entity_poly.pdbx_seq_one_letter_code
_entity_poly.pdbx_strand_id
1 'polypeptide(L)'
;MKKTISVLLSTCLVLSLAACSKSGGDVKTLTGTGKGYGGDITVTVTKEGDKITKVEAKGDKETPAVGGKAITDLPAKIVAANSADVDVIAGATVTSRGIIYAVKNALDPKANPWPMESNETPGEVGASDVFLGFGMTSTGRKGPGSDDKEVQVWSFNQVLASALFDGDGKILYLKVDQVEVATPNYDGDGMPHLSGFPGQGGYNFDSDHDEKIDSMTEDTEDNYKAEINLWQTKRQRGDNYKVGIGTWSSQMNAFEKLFVGKTVKEVEDWFKKYTSDRNGRPLKDGAEDAADKAKYDALTADDKAMLADVTTSATMSLKDGHGDIIGAIKEAYEKKMALKVTEAESMGLGVSFTPRIGPGKDSTETQVYSFNQVYATTLFDKDGKIVAIHVDQLEVATPNYDGEGMPHFSGFPGQGGYNYDENHDEKIEGKTADTEENFFAEVESWVTKRDRGEGYKVGIGTWTSQMDAFEKLFIGKTVTEVEDWFKKYTSDRNGRPLKDGAEDAADKAKYDALTAEEKAMLADVTASATMSLNDGHGDIVKAIKASFESKVTINLKVK
;
A
#
# COMPACT_ATOMS: atom_id res chain seq x y z
N MET A 1 45.72 -72.40 7.92
CA MET A 1 46.45 -72.75 6.68
C MET A 1 46.54 -71.50 5.81
N LYS A 2 47.69 -70.81 5.84
CA LYS A 2 48.60 -70.52 4.71
C LYS A 2 48.06 -69.68 3.54
N LYS A 3 48.51 -68.41 3.53
CA LYS A 3 49.15 -67.65 2.41
C LYS A 3 48.22 -67.16 1.27
N THR A 4 48.36 -65.98 0.62
CA THR A 4 49.51 -65.10 0.23
C THR A 4 48.94 -63.80 -0.44
N ILE A 5 49.40 -62.55 -0.16
CA ILE A 5 50.32 -61.66 -0.96
C ILE A 5 49.67 -61.06 -2.24
N SER A 6 49.81 -59.79 -2.73
CA SER A 6 50.39 -58.45 -2.40
C SER A 6 49.84 -57.46 -3.48
N VAL A 7 49.44 -56.22 -3.18
CA VAL A 7 50.15 -54.90 -3.26
C VAL A 7 50.78 -54.47 -4.61
N LEU A 8 50.35 -53.25 -5.02
CA LEU A 8 50.83 -52.22 -5.97
C LEU A 8 52.28 -52.25 -6.53
N LEU A 9 52.42 -51.78 -7.79
CA LEU A 9 53.49 -50.85 -8.29
C LEU A 9 53.14 -50.38 -9.73
N SER A 10 52.74 -49.11 -9.96
CA SER A 10 53.49 -47.96 -10.51
C SER A 10 54.18 -48.06 -11.89
N THR A 11 53.93 -47.00 -12.68
CA THR A 11 54.78 -46.28 -13.68
C THR A 11 54.81 -46.66 -15.19
N CYS A 12 54.19 -45.75 -15.98
CA CYS A 12 54.74 -44.95 -17.11
C CYS A 12 55.00 -45.51 -18.54
N LEU A 13 54.47 -44.74 -19.52
CA LEU A 13 54.96 -44.44 -20.90
C LEU A 13 54.96 -45.63 -21.93
N VAL A 14 54.61 -45.54 -23.23
CA VAL A 14 54.28 -44.42 -24.15
C VAL A 14 53.75 -44.97 -25.51
N LEU A 15 52.87 -44.17 -26.15
CA LEU A 15 52.53 -44.02 -27.60
C LEU A 15 52.07 -45.19 -28.50
N SER A 16 50.84 -45.04 -29.02
CA SER A 16 50.63 -44.91 -30.48
C SER A 16 49.28 -44.28 -30.85
N LEU A 17 49.35 -43.03 -31.32
CA LEU A 17 48.59 -42.37 -32.40
C LEU A 17 47.14 -42.83 -32.73
N ALA A 18 46.18 -41.92 -32.53
CA ALA A 18 45.48 -41.17 -33.61
C ALA A 18 44.10 -40.66 -33.16
N ALA A 19 43.96 -39.34 -32.95
CA ALA A 19 42.75 -38.57 -33.27
C ALA A 19 43.01 -37.08 -33.01
N CYS A 20 42.80 -36.27 -34.03
CA CYS A 20 43.03 -34.83 -34.04
C CYS A 20 42.19 -34.09 -32.99
N SER A 21 42.82 -33.06 -32.41
CA SER A 21 42.23 -32.04 -31.57
C SER A 21 41.03 -31.35 -32.24
N LYS A 22 39.87 -31.37 -31.58
CA LYS A 22 38.81 -30.37 -31.73
C LYS A 22 38.35 -29.97 -30.32
N SER A 23 39.04 -28.99 -29.74
CA SER A 23 38.61 -28.30 -28.53
C SER A 23 37.44 -27.37 -28.88
N GLY A 24 36.22 -27.93 -28.95
CA GLY A 24 35.00 -27.13 -28.90
C GLY A 24 34.45 -27.28 -27.49
N GLY A 25 34.47 -26.21 -26.69
CA GLY A 25 33.76 -26.21 -25.42
C GLY A 25 32.26 -26.40 -25.66
N ASP A 26 31.57 -27.08 -24.74
CA ASP A 26 30.13 -27.27 -24.83
C ASP A 26 29.44 -25.90 -24.93
N VAL A 27 28.74 -25.67 -26.05
CA VAL A 27 27.94 -24.46 -26.29
C VAL A 27 26.62 -24.61 -25.54
N LYS A 28 26.32 -23.71 -24.61
CA LYS A 28 25.07 -23.69 -23.83
C LYS A 28 24.33 -22.38 -24.05
N THR A 29 23.03 -22.47 -24.33
CA THR A 29 22.14 -21.31 -24.38
C THR A 29 21.27 -21.28 -23.13
N LEU A 30 21.20 -20.11 -22.49
CA LEU A 30 20.45 -19.83 -21.28
C LEU A 30 19.50 -18.68 -21.56
N THR A 31 18.30 -18.73 -20.99
CA THR A 31 17.34 -17.65 -21.10
C THR A 31 17.02 -17.15 -19.70
N GLY A 32 16.94 -15.83 -19.56
CA GLY A 32 16.48 -15.20 -18.35
C GLY A 32 15.61 -13.99 -18.64
N THR A 33 14.93 -13.54 -17.62
CA THR A 33 13.98 -12.43 -17.71
C THR A 33 14.24 -11.44 -16.59
N GLY A 34 14.05 -10.16 -16.89
CA GLY A 34 14.21 -9.07 -15.95
C GLY A 34 13.21 -7.95 -16.23
N LYS A 35 12.96 -7.10 -15.24
CA LYS A 35 12.00 -6.01 -15.38
C LYS A 35 12.64 -4.82 -16.12
N GLY A 36 12.11 -4.50 -17.30
CA GLY A 36 12.37 -3.26 -18.03
C GLY A 36 11.40 -2.14 -17.66
N TYR A 37 11.54 -0.99 -18.33
CA TYR A 37 10.71 0.19 -18.08
C TYR A 37 9.27 0.00 -18.54
N GLY A 38 9.07 -0.47 -19.77
CA GLY A 38 7.76 -0.69 -20.38
C GLY A 38 7.22 -2.11 -20.18
N GLY A 39 8.03 -3.04 -19.68
CA GLY A 39 7.58 -4.40 -19.40
C GLY A 39 8.73 -5.35 -19.13
N ASP A 40 8.48 -6.64 -19.29
CA ASP A 40 9.49 -7.67 -19.04
C ASP A 40 10.44 -7.74 -20.24
N ILE A 41 11.74 -7.84 -19.95
CA ILE A 41 12.81 -7.99 -20.93
C ILE A 41 13.31 -9.43 -20.83
N THR A 42 13.24 -10.17 -21.94
CA THR A 42 13.81 -11.52 -22.05
C THR A 42 15.20 -11.41 -22.66
N VAL A 43 16.19 -12.07 -22.07
CA VAL A 43 17.55 -12.15 -22.59
C VAL A 43 17.95 -13.59 -22.82
N THR A 44 18.55 -13.86 -23.99
CA THR A 44 19.19 -15.13 -24.32
C THR A 44 20.70 -14.97 -24.29
N VAL A 45 21.37 -15.78 -23.48
CA VAL A 45 22.83 -15.80 -23.29
C VAL A 45 23.39 -17.10 -23.86
N THR A 46 24.32 -17.02 -24.80
CA THR A 46 25.08 -18.17 -25.30
C THR A 46 26.47 -18.17 -24.67
N LYS A 47 26.87 -19.33 -24.12
CA LYS A 47 28.19 -19.55 -23.53
C LYS A 47 28.91 -20.71 -24.19
N GLU A 48 30.24 -20.63 -24.22
CA GLU A 48 31.15 -21.74 -24.49
C GLU A 48 32.04 -21.92 -23.25
N GLY A 49 31.75 -22.95 -22.44
CA GLY A 49 32.32 -23.07 -21.10
C GLY A 49 31.97 -21.84 -20.22
N ASP A 50 32.98 -21.15 -19.71
CA ASP A 50 32.78 -19.94 -18.88
C ASP A 50 32.68 -18.64 -19.67
N LYS A 51 32.92 -18.68 -20.99
CA LYS A 51 32.90 -17.50 -21.84
C LYS A 51 31.50 -17.24 -22.40
N ILE A 52 31.00 -16.02 -22.25
CA ILE A 52 29.80 -15.51 -22.92
C ILE A 52 30.18 -15.14 -24.35
N THR A 53 29.57 -15.81 -25.33
CA THR A 53 29.85 -15.60 -26.76
C THR A 53 28.77 -14.79 -27.44
N LYS A 54 27.55 -14.76 -26.90
CA LYS A 54 26.43 -13.99 -27.44
C LYS A 54 25.45 -13.60 -26.33
N VAL A 55 24.88 -12.42 -26.45
CA VAL A 55 23.74 -11.95 -25.64
C VAL A 55 22.73 -11.32 -26.59
N GLU A 56 21.46 -11.67 -26.45
CA GLU A 56 20.34 -11.12 -27.23
C GLU A 56 19.24 -10.68 -26.29
N ALA A 57 18.88 -9.40 -26.31
CA ALA A 57 17.82 -8.85 -25.46
C ALA A 57 16.56 -8.55 -26.28
N LYS A 58 15.39 -8.83 -25.70
CA LYS A 58 14.08 -8.56 -26.29
C LYS A 58 13.17 -7.90 -25.27
N GLY A 59 12.73 -6.68 -25.56
CA GLY A 59 11.84 -5.88 -24.71
C GLY A 59 10.81 -5.14 -25.55
N ASP A 60 9.80 -5.86 -26.04
CA ASP A 60 8.83 -5.35 -27.04
C ASP A 60 8.00 -4.15 -26.55
N LYS A 61 7.90 -3.98 -25.22
CA LYS A 61 7.14 -2.89 -24.59
C LYS A 61 8.01 -1.69 -24.22
N GLU A 62 9.33 -1.74 -24.42
CA GLU A 62 10.21 -0.62 -24.12
C GLU A 62 9.99 0.53 -25.10
N THR A 63 10.15 1.76 -24.63
CA THR A 63 10.09 2.95 -25.49
C THR A 63 11.20 2.88 -26.55
N PRO A 64 10.90 2.84 -27.87
CA PRO A 64 11.92 2.62 -28.90
C PRO A 64 13.07 3.63 -28.88
N ALA A 65 12.75 4.91 -28.63
CA ALA A 65 13.72 6.00 -28.59
C ALA A 65 14.66 5.97 -27.38
N VAL A 66 14.29 5.26 -26.30
CA VAL A 66 15.01 5.29 -25.02
C VAL A 66 15.49 3.87 -24.67
N GLY A 67 14.57 2.96 -24.34
CA GLY A 67 14.90 1.58 -23.99
C GLY A 67 15.46 0.78 -25.17
N GLY A 68 15.05 1.08 -26.40
CA GLY A 68 15.60 0.44 -27.60
C GLY A 68 17.12 0.59 -27.74
N LYS A 69 17.68 1.71 -27.26
CA LYS A 69 19.13 1.92 -27.22
C LYS A 69 19.84 0.95 -26.27
N ALA A 70 19.29 0.72 -25.08
CA ALA A 70 19.83 -0.26 -24.13
C ALA A 70 19.73 -1.70 -24.65
N ILE A 71 18.60 -2.06 -25.28
CA ILE A 71 18.38 -3.38 -25.90
C ILE A 71 19.44 -3.67 -26.98
N THR A 72 19.87 -2.65 -27.71
CA THR A 72 20.86 -2.78 -28.79
C THR A 72 22.31 -2.77 -28.28
N ASP A 73 22.65 -1.80 -27.42
CA ASP A 73 24.04 -1.51 -27.08
C ASP A 73 24.59 -2.38 -25.94
N LEU A 74 23.75 -2.68 -24.94
CA LEU A 74 24.20 -3.32 -23.70
C LEU A 74 24.63 -4.79 -23.89
N PRO A 75 23.96 -5.62 -24.73
CA PRO A 75 24.40 -6.98 -24.99
C PRO A 75 25.86 -7.08 -25.48
N ALA A 76 26.29 -6.16 -26.35
CA ALA A 76 27.66 -6.13 -26.85
C ALA A 76 28.67 -5.81 -25.72
N LYS A 77 28.31 -4.90 -24.80
CA LYS A 77 29.16 -4.58 -23.63
C LYS A 77 29.30 -5.78 -22.69
N ILE A 78 28.23 -6.54 -22.46
CA ILE A 78 28.23 -7.73 -21.61
C ILE A 78 29.11 -8.83 -22.21
N VAL A 79 29.02 -9.07 -23.52
CA VAL A 79 29.91 -10.00 -24.23
C VAL A 79 31.37 -9.56 -24.12
N ALA A 80 31.66 -8.27 -24.34
CA ALA A 80 33.01 -7.73 -24.27
C ALA A 80 33.61 -7.81 -22.86
N ALA A 81 32.82 -7.55 -21.82
CA ALA A 81 33.22 -7.65 -20.42
C ALA A 81 33.28 -9.09 -19.91
N ASN A 82 32.64 -10.04 -20.62
CA ASN A 82 32.38 -11.39 -20.14
C ASN A 82 31.71 -11.42 -18.75
N SER A 83 30.89 -10.41 -18.46
CA SER A 83 30.23 -10.19 -17.17
C SER A 83 28.95 -9.39 -17.34
N ALA A 84 27.97 -9.62 -16.46
CA ALA A 84 26.76 -8.81 -16.37
C ALA A 84 27.00 -7.48 -15.64
N ASP A 85 28.15 -7.30 -14.97
CA ASP A 85 28.50 -6.08 -14.24
C ASP A 85 29.10 -5.05 -15.21
N VAL A 86 28.22 -4.39 -15.96
CA VAL A 86 28.54 -3.35 -16.93
C VAL A 86 27.80 -2.06 -16.61
N ASP A 87 28.36 -0.94 -17.04
CA ASP A 87 27.70 0.37 -16.89
C ASP A 87 26.40 0.44 -17.71
N VAL A 88 25.38 1.01 -17.08
CA VAL A 88 24.10 1.30 -17.72
C VAL A 88 24.26 2.28 -18.89
N ILE A 89 23.34 2.23 -19.85
CA ILE A 89 23.26 3.23 -20.91
C ILE A 89 22.59 4.49 -20.36
N ALA A 90 23.28 5.63 -20.45
CA ALA A 90 22.74 6.93 -20.06
C ALA A 90 21.40 7.20 -20.78
N GLY A 91 20.41 7.65 -20.02
CA GLY A 91 19.03 7.85 -20.49
C GLY A 91 18.17 6.59 -20.51
N ALA A 92 18.75 5.39 -20.43
CA ALA A 92 18.03 4.11 -20.50
C ALA A 92 18.35 3.19 -19.31
N THR A 93 18.45 3.78 -18.11
CA THR A 93 18.92 3.12 -16.88
C THR A 93 18.04 1.93 -16.47
N VAL A 94 16.71 2.10 -16.47
CA VAL A 94 15.76 1.05 -16.04
C VAL A 94 15.84 -0.14 -16.97
N THR A 95 15.74 0.09 -18.29
CA THR A 95 15.93 -0.94 -19.32
C THR A 95 17.29 -1.62 -19.21
N SER A 96 18.36 -0.84 -18.99
CA SER A 96 19.71 -1.40 -18.85
C SER A 96 19.84 -2.34 -17.66
N ARG A 97 19.28 -1.96 -16.51
CA ARG A 97 19.23 -2.83 -15.32
C ARG A 97 18.34 -4.05 -15.54
N GLY A 98 17.23 -3.91 -16.26
CA GLY A 98 16.38 -5.04 -16.66
C GLY A 98 17.13 -6.07 -17.50
N ILE A 99 17.93 -5.63 -18.47
CA ILE A 99 18.80 -6.50 -19.27
C ILE A 99 19.89 -7.14 -18.40
N ILE A 100 20.56 -6.36 -17.54
CA ILE A 100 21.58 -6.88 -16.62
C ILE A 100 21.00 -7.95 -15.70
N TYR A 101 19.83 -7.70 -15.10
CA TYR A 101 19.14 -8.66 -14.27
C TYR A 101 18.74 -9.90 -15.07
N ALA A 102 18.19 -9.74 -16.28
CA ALA A 102 17.82 -10.86 -17.15
C ALA A 102 19.03 -11.73 -17.50
N VAL A 103 20.22 -11.14 -17.70
CA VAL A 103 21.47 -11.90 -17.87
C VAL A 103 21.86 -12.62 -16.56
N LYS A 104 21.78 -11.95 -15.40
CA LYS A 104 22.06 -12.59 -14.10
C LYS A 104 21.09 -13.75 -13.81
N ASN A 105 19.80 -13.57 -14.10
CA ASN A 105 18.77 -14.60 -14.05
C ASN A 105 19.05 -15.76 -15.02
N ALA A 106 19.51 -15.47 -16.26
CA ALA A 106 19.88 -16.54 -17.20
C ALA A 106 21.08 -17.37 -16.70
N LEU A 107 22.07 -16.71 -16.09
CA LEU A 107 23.31 -17.33 -15.61
C LEU A 107 23.12 -18.08 -14.29
N ASP A 108 22.33 -17.53 -13.37
CA ASP A 108 21.98 -18.13 -12.09
C ASP A 108 20.52 -17.79 -11.71
N PRO A 109 19.56 -18.60 -12.20
CA PRO A 109 18.14 -18.40 -11.90
C PRO A 109 17.79 -18.58 -10.42
N LYS A 110 18.62 -19.29 -9.63
CA LYS A 110 18.36 -19.50 -8.20
C LYS A 110 18.77 -18.28 -7.38
N ALA A 111 19.92 -17.68 -7.69
CA ALA A 111 20.37 -16.46 -7.04
C ALA A 111 19.59 -15.22 -7.51
N ASN A 112 19.01 -15.26 -8.71
CA ASN A 112 18.27 -14.14 -9.30
C ASN A 112 16.92 -14.63 -9.86
N PRO A 113 15.94 -15.01 -9.03
CA PRO A 113 14.70 -15.62 -9.51
C PRO A 113 13.85 -14.70 -10.40
N TRP A 114 13.11 -15.28 -11.34
CA TRP A 114 12.09 -14.58 -12.13
C TRP A 114 10.74 -15.34 -12.11
N PRO A 115 9.58 -14.68 -11.88
CA PRO A 115 9.42 -13.26 -11.57
C PRO A 115 10.27 -12.85 -10.37
N MET A 116 10.72 -11.59 -10.32
CA MET A 116 11.34 -11.08 -9.10
C MET A 116 10.32 -11.28 -8.00
N GLU A 117 10.48 -12.34 -7.22
CA GLU A 117 9.71 -12.47 -6.00
C GLU A 117 10.19 -11.32 -5.13
N SER A 118 9.25 -10.53 -4.61
CA SER A 118 9.53 -9.72 -3.44
C SER A 118 9.81 -10.70 -2.30
N ASN A 119 11.00 -11.28 -2.27
CA ASN A 119 11.49 -12.15 -1.21
C ASN A 119 11.92 -11.33 0.01
N GLU A 120 11.14 -10.30 0.29
CA GLU A 120 11.23 -9.53 1.51
C GLU A 120 9.95 -9.82 2.29
N THR A 121 9.71 -11.11 2.53
CA THR A 121 9.05 -11.45 3.79
C THR A 121 9.96 -10.83 4.86
N PRO A 122 9.43 -10.03 5.80
CA PRO A 122 10.20 -9.34 6.84
C PRO A 122 11.06 -10.23 7.77
N GLY A 123 11.25 -11.51 7.43
CA GLY A 123 12.16 -12.43 8.09
C GLY A 123 11.59 -12.93 9.41
N GLU A 124 12.43 -13.52 10.24
CA GLU A 124 12.08 -13.85 11.62
C GLU A 124 12.29 -12.61 12.49
N VAL A 125 11.22 -12.16 13.14
CA VAL A 125 11.23 -10.98 14.00
C VAL A 125 11.23 -11.45 15.45
N GLY A 126 12.20 -11.01 16.26
CA GLY A 126 12.34 -11.44 17.66
C GLY A 126 12.43 -10.27 18.63
N ALA A 127 11.59 -10.21 19.66
CA ALA A 127 11.64 -9.15 20.66
C ALA A 127 11.14 -9.56 22.06
N SER A 128 11.61 -8.78 23.04
CA SER A 128 11.08 -8.57 24.40
C SER A 128 9.58 -8.38 24.52
N ASP A 129 9.25 -7.15 24.14
CA ASP A 129 7.95 -6.55 24.14
C ASP A 129 7.69 -6.14 22.69
N VAL A 130 6.44 -6.28 22.25
CA VAL A 130 6.03 -5.92 20.89
C VAL A 130 4.83 -5.00 20.98
N PHE A 131 4.83 -3.97 20.14
CA PHE A 131 3.75 -3.02 20.00
C PHE A 131 3.24 -3.00 18.56
N LEU A 132 1.94 -2.87 18.39
CA LEU A 132 1.28 -2.67 17.11
C LEU A 132 0.85 -1.22 16.96
N GLY A 133 1.20 -0.59 15.86
CA GLY A 133 0.82 0.78 15.54
C GLY A 133 0.11 0.90 14.20
N PHE A 134 -0.87 1.80 14.15
CA PHE A 134 -1.49 2.27 12.91
C PHE A 134 -1.47 3.80 12.88
N GLY A 135 -1.13 4.38 11.73
CA GLY A 135 -1.09 5.83 11.51
C GLY A 135 -1.64 6.19 10.14
N MET A 136 -2.27 7.36 10.05
CA MET A 136 -2.91 7.84 8.83
C MET A 136 -2.68 9.35 8.68
N THR A 137 -2.12 9.77 7.56
CA THR A 137 -2.02 11.20 7.20
C THR A 137 -2.82 11.49 5.95
N SER A 138 -3.52 12.62 5.92
CA SER A 138 -4.27 13.11 4.76
C SER A 138 -3.62 14.36 4.17
N THR A 139 -3.61 14.49 2.84
CA THR A 139 -3.00 15.64 2.14
C THR A 139 -3.80 15.98 0.89
N GLY A 140 -4.28 17.22 0.78
CA GLY A 140 -4.85 17.74 -0.45
C GLY A 140 -3.75 18.09 -1.45
N ARG A 141 -4.04 17.97 -2.75
CA ARG A 141 -3.08 18.23 -3.83
C ARG A 141 -3.71 19.00 -4.98
N LYS A 142 -3.08 20.11 -5.34
CA LYS A 142 -3.24 20.74 -6.65
C LYS A 142 -2.34 20.01 -7.65
N GLY A 143 -2.94 19.35 -8.63
CA GLY A 143 -2.19 18.68 -9.70
C GLY A 143 -1.36 19.67 -10.53
N PRO A 144 -0.31 19.20 -11.23
CA PRO A 144 0.55 20.09 -12.03
C PRO A 144 -0.12 20.66 -13.28
N GLY A 145 -1.31 20.18 -13.67
CA GLY A 145 -1.99 20.57 -14.89
C GLY A 145 -3.51 20.71 -14.73
N SER A 146 -4.13 21.24 -15.78
CA SER A 146 -5.56 21.29 -16.02
C SER A 146 -5.91 20.41 -17.22
N ASP A 147 -7.19 20.12 -17.40
CA ASP A 147 -7.70 19.52 -18.63
C ASP A 147 -7.69 20.51 -19.83
N ASP A 148 -8.11 20.03 -21.01
CA ASP A 148 -8.21 20.80 -22.26
C ASP A 148 -9.30 21.90 -22.23
N LYS A 149 -10.09 21.95 -21.15
CA LYS A 149 -11.07 23.01 -20.85
C LYS A 149 -10.58 23.96 -19.75
N GLU A 150 -9.29 23.90 -19.41
CA GLU A 150 -8.64 24.72 -18.38
C GLU A 150 -9.19 24.49 -16.95
N VAL A 151 -9.82 23.33 -16.68
CA VAL A 151 -10.24 22.96 -15.32
C VAL A 151 -9.10 22.23 -14.62
N GLN A 152 -8.70 22.77 -13.47
CA GLN A 152 -7.60 22.26 -12.65
C GLN A 152 -7.87 20.82 -12.17
N VAL A 153 -6.85 19.97 -12.23
CA VAL A 153 -6.89 18.64 -11.61
C VAL A 153 -6.59 18.76 -10.11
N TRP A 154 -7.41 18.11 -9.29
CA TRP A 154 -7.22 18.01 -7.84
C TRP A 154 -7.12 16.55 -7.40
N SER A 155 -6.42 16.29 -6.30
CA SER A 155 -6.53 15.00 -5.61
C SER A 155 -6.41 15.16 -4.11
N PHE A 156 -6.92 14.20 -3.34
CA PHE A 156 -6.52 14.01 -1.96
C PHE A 156 -5.83 12.66 -1.81
N ASN A 157 -4.86 12.61 -0.90
CA ASN A 157 -3.98 11.49 -0.68
C ASN A 157 -4.02 11.10 0.79
N GLN A 158 -4.07 9.81 1.07
CA GLN A 158 -4.08 9.28 2.43
C GLN A 158 -3.05 8.17 2.54
N VAL A 159 -2.02 8.41 3.35
CA VAL A 159 -0.98 7.41 3.59
C VAL A 159 -1.35 6.62 4.84
N LEU A 160 -1.29 5.30 4.74
CA LEU A 160 -1.65 4.34 5.79
C LEU A 160 -0.39 3.59 6.20
N ALA A 161 0.03 3.72 7.45
CA ALA A 161 1.20 3.01 7.99
C ALA A 161 0.78 2.03 9.10
N SER A 162 1.15 0.77 8.93
CA SER A 162 0.93 -0.32 9.87
C SER A 162 2.28 -0.90 10.29
N ALA A 163 2.61 -0.86 11.57
CA ALA A 163 3.96 -1.15 12.03
C ALA A 163 3.99 -1.98 13.33
N LEU A 164 5.03 -2.81 13.44
CA LEU A 164 5.42 -3.45 14.70
C LEU A 164 6.64 -2.73 15.27
N PHE A 165 6.67 -2.55 16.58
CA PHE A 165 7.80 -1.96 17.29
C PHE A 165 8.27 -2.84 18.45
N ASP A 166 9.55 -2.82 18.76
CA ASP A 166 10.08 -3.43 19.99
C ASP A 166 9.98 -2.48 21.20
N GLY A 167 10.42 -2.95 22.37
CA GLY A 167 10.48 -2.17 23.61
C GLY A 167 11.37 -0.92 23.55
N ASP A 168 12.35 -0.87 22.66
CA ASP A 168 13.20 0.31 22.41
C ASP A 168 12.57 1.27 21.38
N GLY A 169 11.43 0.89 20.80
CA GLY A 169 10.74 1.66 19.78
C GLY A 169 11.32 1.53 18.38
N LYS A 170 12.14 0.52 18.11
CA LYS A 170 12.62 0.21 16.77
C LYS A 170 11.54 -0.51 15.97
N ILE A 171 11.45 -0.17 14.69
CA ILE A 171 10.56 -0.80 13.73
C ILE A 171 11.01 -2.25 13.54
N LEU A 172 10.16 -3.18 13.95
CA LEU A 172 10.32 -4.61 13.73
C LEU A 172 9.75 -5.02 12.36
N TYR A 173 8.67 -4.36 11.95
CA TYR A 173 8.01 -4.53 10.66
C TYR A 173 7.30 -3.23 10.30
N LEU A 174 7.23 -2.90 9.01
CA LEU A 174 6.51 -1.74 8.51
C LEU A 174 5.81 -2.11 7.20
N LYS A 175 4.53 -1.76 7.12
CA LYS A 175 3.72 -1.80 5.91
C LYS A 175 3.09 -0.43 5.68
N VAL A 176 3.39 0.17 4.56
CA VAL A 176 2.79 1.43 4.10
C VAL A 176 1.97 1.14 2.86
N ASP A 177 0.77 1.71 2.81
CA ASP A 177 -0.08 1.78 1.62
C ASP A 177 -0.61 3.21 1.47
N GLN A 178 -1.27 3.51 0.36
CA GLN A 178 -1.81 4.84 0.12
C GLN A 178 -3.10 4.77 -0.69
N VAL A 179 -4.08 5.59 -0.32
CA VAL A 179 -5.25 5.89 -1.15
C VAL A 179 -5.01 7.25 -1.81
N GLU A 180 -5.27 7.36 -3.10
CA GLU A 180 -5.31 8.64 -3.79
C GLU A 180 -6.58 8.68 -4.62
N VAL A 181 -7.36 9.75 -4.45
CA VAL A 181 -8.60 9.99 -5.17
C VAL A 181 -8.47 11.33 -5.88
N ALA A 182 -8.65 11.32 -7.19
CA ALA A 182 -8.53 12.50 -8.04
C ALA A 182 -9.88 12.98 -8.56
N THR A 183 -9.89 14.17 -9.14
CA THR A 183 -11.00 14.62 -9.99
C THR A 183 -11.09 13.76 -11.26
N PRO A 184 -12.29 13.52 -11.83
CA PRO A 184 -12.47 12.67 -13.01
C PRO A 184 -11.79 13.18 -14.29
N ASN A 185 -11.38 14.45 -14.34
CA ASN A 185 -10.59 15.01 -15.44
C ASN A 185 -9.09 14.71 -15.33
N TYR A 186 -8.68 13.88 -14.36
CA TYR A 186 -7.32 13.36 -14.29
C TYR A 186 -7.11 12.29 -15.38
N ASP A 187 -6.14 12.54 -16.26
CA ASP A 187 -5.69 11.59 -17.26
C ASP A 187 -4.81 10.50 -16.61
N GLY A 188 -5.45 9.43 -16.15
CA GLY A 188 -4.73 8.24 -15.72
C GLY A 188 -5.64 7.05 -15.49
N ASP A 189 -5.47 6.04 -16.35
CA ASP A 189 -6.22 4.79 -16.30
C ASP A 189 -6.19 4.12 -14.92
N GLY A 190 -7.36 3.66 -14.50
CA GLY A 190 -7.59 3.00 -13.21
C GLY A 190 -7.32 3.88 -11.99
N MET A 191 -7.39 5.21 -12.12
CA MET A 191 -7.32 6.15 -11.00
C MET A 191 -8.67 6.22 -10.26
N PRO A 192 -8.71 5.98 -8.93
CA PRO A 192 -9.89 6.29 -8.13
C PRO A 192 -10.24 7.77 -8.28
N HIS A 193 -11.51 8.05 -8.54
CA HIS A 193 -12.00 9.42 -8.68
C HIS A 193 -13.23 9.65 -7.82
N LEU A 194 -13.53 10.93 -7.61
CA LEU A 194 -14.77 11.40 -7.00
C LEU A 194 -15.23 12.62 -7.80
N SER A 195 -16.45 12.60 -8.30
CA SER A 195 -17.04 13.73 -9.01
C SER A 195 -17.51 14.85 -8.09
N GLY A 196 -17.66 14.56 -6.80
CA GLY A 196 -18.32 15.41 -5.82
C GLY A 196 -19.54 14.70 -5.22
N PHE A 197 -20.21 15.36 -4.30
CA PHE A 197 -21.48 14.87 -3.76
C PHE A 197 -22.63 15.17 -4.74
N PRO A 198 -23.70 14.34 -4.75
CA PRO A 198 -24.87 14.60 -5.58
C PRO A 198 -25.45 16.00 -5.33
N GLY A 199 -25.78 16.70 -6.42
CA GLY A 199 -26.25 18.09 -6.43
C GLY A 199 -25.15 19.13 -6.70
N GLN A 200 -23.90 18.70 -6.95
CA GLN A 200 -22.77 19.59 -7.29
C GLN A 200 -22.50 19.69 -8.80
N GLY A 201 -23.33 19.08 -9.64
CA GLY A 201 -23.31 19.25 -11.09
C GLY A 201 -22.41 18.29 -11.86
N GLY A 202 -21.75 17.33 -11.20
CA GLY A 202 -20.81 16.39 -11.83
C GLY A 202 -19.42 16.99 -12.05
N TYR A 203 -18.59 16.34 -12.89
CA TYR A 203 -17.24 16.79 -13.21
C TYR A 203 -16.86 16.51 -14.67
N ASN A 204 -15.95 17.30 -15.24
CA ASN A 204 -15.34 16.98 -16.54
C ASN A 204 -14.74 15.57 -16.51
N PHE A 205 -14.98 14.78 -17.56
CA PHE A 205 -14.52 13.40 -17.64
C PHE A 205 -13.74 13.13 -18.94
N ASP A 206 -12.55 12.57 -18.77
CA ASP A 206 -11.73 12.00 -19.81
C ASP A 206 -11.90 10.47 -19.74
N SER A 207 -12.81 9.93 -20.56
CA SER A 207 -13.24 8.54 -20.43
C SER A 207 -12.28 7.55 -21.11
N ASP A 208 -11.49 8.02 -22.07
CA ASP A 208 -10.53 7.21 -22.82
C ASP A 208 -9.06 7.54 -22.52
N HIS A 209 -8.81 8.49 -21.61
CA HIS A 209 -7.49 8.86 -21.12
C HIS A 209 -6.60 9.36 -22.27
N ASP A 210 -7.17 10.24 -23.11
CA ASP A 210 -6.54 10.82 -24.31
C ASP A 210 -6.14 12.30 -24.16
N GLU A 211 -6.21 12.82 -22.93
CA GLU A 211 -6.00 14.20 -22.53
C GLU A 211 -7.09 15.18 -23.01
N LYS A 212 -8.24 14.70 -23.54
CA LYS A 212 -9.37 15.56 -23.95
C LYS A 212 -10.65 15.17 -23.26
N ILE A 213 -11.35 16.19 -22.77
CA ILE A 213 -12.65 15.98 -22.12
C ILE A 213 -13.73 15.69 -23.16
N ASP A 214 -14.15 14.43 -23.21
CA ASP A 214 -15.23 13.94 -24.07
C ASP A 214 -16.63 14.15 -23.47
N SER A 215 -16.75 14.18 -22.13
CA SER A 215 -18.04 14.18 -21.45
C SER A 215 -17.98 14.81 -20.05
N MET A 216 -19.06 14.64 -19.28
CA MET A 216 -19.19 15.06 -17.90
C MET A 216 -19.80 13.89 -17.12
N THR A 217 -19.30 13.61 -15.93
CA THR A 217 -19.86 12.57 -15.07
C THR A 217 -21.29 12.90 -14.66
N GLU A 218 -22.09 11.86 -14.40
CA GLU A 218 -23.47 12.05 -13.98
C GLU A 218 -23.56 12.56 -12.54
N ASP A 219 -24.36 13.61 -12.31
CA ASP A 219 -24.66 14.14 -10.99
C ASP A 219 -25.78 13.35 -10.30
N THR A 220 -25.49 12.11 -9.90
CA THR A 220 -26.47 11.19 -9.31
C THR A 220 -25.90 10.45 -8.10
N GLU A 221 -26.80 10.00 -7.23
CA GLU A 221 -26.42 9.13 -6.10
C GLU A 221 -25.85 7.79 -6.55
N ASP A 222 -26.24 7.31 -7.74
CA ASP A 222 -25.75 6.05 -8.29
C ASP A 222 -24.30 6.19 -8.78
N ASN A 223 -23.96 7.29 -9.46
CA ASN A 223 -22.57 7.58 -9.83
C ASN A 223 -21.69 7.77 -8.58
N TYR A 224 -22.14 8.57 -7.62
CA TYR A 224 -21.48 8.76 -6.33
C TYR A 224 -21.14 7.44 -5.62
N LYS A 225 -22.11 6.51 -5.56
CA LYS A 225 -21.87 5.18 -4.98
C LYS A 225 -20.91 4.36 -5.82
N ALA A 226 -21.05 4.40 -7.15
CA ALA A 226 -20.21 3.61 -8.06
C ALA A 226 -18.73 4.01 -7.92
N GLU A 227 -18.43 5.31 -7.92
CA GLU A 227 -17.07 5.83 -7.78
C GLU A 227 -16.41 5.36 -6.47
N ILE A 228 -17.06 5.56 -5.32
CA ILE A 228 -16.50 5.16 -4.02
C ILE A 228 -16.33 3.63 -3.91
N ASN A 229 -17.25 2.86 -4.48
CA ASN A 229 -17.12 1.40 -4.49
C ASN A 229 -15.95 0.89 -5.34
N LEU A 230 -15.45 1.71 -6.28
CA LEU A 230 -14.28 1.42 -7.11
C LEU A 230 -12.97 1.94 -6.51
N TRP A 231 -13.01 2.63 -5.37
CA TRP A 231 -11.80 3.08 -4.70
C TRP A 231 -10.92 1.90 -4.26
N GLN A 232 -9.62 2.11 -4.39
CA GLN A 232 -8.59 1.12 -4.13
C GLN A 232 -7.33 1.81 -3.60
N THR A 233 -6.56 1.10 -2.79
CA THR A 233 -5.21 1.53 -2.43
C THR A 233 -4.25 1.37 -3.62
N LYS A 234 -3.10 2.05 -3.57
CA LYS A 234 -2.05 1.93 -4.60
C LYS A 234 -1.52 0.50 -4.71
N ARG A 235 -1.48 -0.28 -3.62
CA ARG A 235 -1.14 -1.72 -3.71
C ARG A 235 -2.25 -2.55 -4.35
N GLN A 236 -3.53 -2.26 -4.07
CA GLN A 236 -4.68 -2.96 -4.65
C GLN A 236 -4.82 -2.75 -6.17
N ARG A 237 -4.43 -1.57 -6.67
CA ARG A 237 -4.35 -1.28 -8.12
C ARG A 237 -3.32 -2.15 -8.86
N GLY A 238 -2.46 -2.85 -8.12
CA GLY A 238 -1.47 -3.77 -8.64
C GLY A 238 -0.30 -3.09 -9.36
N ASP A 239 0.43 -3.87 -10.15
CA ASP A 239 1.70 -3.45 -10.74
C ASP A 239 1.57 -2.59 -12.01
N ASN A 240 0.34 -2.29 -12.44
CA ASN A 240 0.08 -1.38 -13.56
C ASN A 240 0.43 0.06 -13.19
N TYR A 241 0.29 0.44 -11.92
CA TYR A 241 0.68 1.75 -11.43
C TYR A 241 2.21 1.86 -11.28
N LYS A 242 2.85 2.53 -12.26
CA LYS A 242 4.29 2.81 -12.27
C LYS A 242 4.57 4.19 -11.70
N VAL A 243 5.67 4.31 -10.97
CA VAL A 243 6.20 5.60 -10.49
C VAL A 243 7.72 5.55 -10.55
N GLY A 244 8.38 6.56 -11.09
CA GLY A 244 9.84 6.58 -11.19
C GLY A 244 10.44 5.33 -11.86
N ILE A 245 11.19 4.53 -11.10
CA ILE A 245 11.95 3.38 -11.60
C ILE A 245 11.25 2.03 -11.47
N GLY A 246 10.04 1.97 -10.90
CA GLY A 246 9.35 0.72 -10.60
C GLY A 246 7.85 0.89 -10.38
N THR A 247 7.23 -0.08 -9.70
CA THR A 247 5.87 0.08 -9.17
C THR A 247 5.91 0.82 -7.85
N TRP A 248 4.78 1.41 -7.45
CA TRP A 248 4.67 2.02 -6.12
C TRP A 248 4.99 0.98 -5.03
N SER A 249 4.40 -0.22 -5.13
CA SER A 249 4.65 -1.34 -4.22
C SER A 249 6.14 -1.69 -4.10
N SER A 250 6.84 -1.81 -5.23
CA SER A 250 8.26 -2.21 -5.22
C SER A 250 9.16 -1.17 -4.54
N GLN A 251 8.92 0.12 -4.78
CA GLN A 251 9.71 1.16 -4.14
C GLN A 251 9.33 1.33 -2.66
N MET A 252 8.06 1.11 -2.31
CA MET A 252 7.64 1.22 -0.91
C MET A 252 8.26 0.08 -0.10
N ASN A 253 8.27 -1.14 -0.64
CA ASN A 253 8.95 -2.26 0.00
C ASN A 253 10.44 -1.95 0.28
N ALA A 254 11.13 -1.28 -0.64
CA ALA A 254 12.53 -0.90 -0.43
C ALA A 254 12.72 0.11 0.72
N PHE A 255 11.82 1.09 0.85
CA PHE A 255 11.84 2.01 2.01
C PHE A 255 11.41 1.32 3.31
N GLU A 256 10.42 0.44 3.28
CA GLU A 256 10.00 -0.36 4.43
C GLU A 256 11.20 -1.15 4.98
N LYS A 257 11.94 -1.84 4.11
CA LYS A 257 13.17 -2.55 4.48
C LYS A 257 14.25 -1.63 5.03
N LEU A 258 14.43 -0.45 4.41
CA LEU A 258 15.42 0.53 4.88
C LEU A 258 15.13 0.99 6.31
N PHE A 259 13.85 1.07 6.70
CA PHE A 259 13.42 1.58 8.01
C PHE A 259 13.31 0.52 9.09
N VAL A 260 13.17 -0.77 8.73
CA VAL A 260 13.27 -1.86 9.71
C VAL A 260 14.59 -1.80 10.48
N GLY A 261 14.51 -1.97 11.80
CA GLY A 261 15.62 -1.85 12.75
C GLY A 261 15.90 -0.42 13.23
N LYS A 262 15.28 0.61 12.63
CA LYS A 262 15.40 2.00 13.06
C LYS A 262 14.27 2.38 14.02
N THR A 263 14.56 3.27 14.95
CA THR A 263 13.53 4.04 15.67
C THR A 263 12.87 5.05 14.73
N VAL A 264 11.66 5.52 15.06
CA VAL A 264 11.01 6.60 14.28
C VAL A 264 11.86 7.85 14.22
N LYS A 265 12.57 8.19 15.30
CA LYS A 265 13.51 9.31 15.31
C LYS A 265 14.63 9.13 14.28
N GLU A 266 15.19 7.92 14.16
CA GLU A 266 16.22 7.64 13.15
C GLU A 266 15.66 7.68 11.72
N VAL A 267 14.38 7.35 11.51
CA VAL A 267 13.69 7.52 10.22
C VAL A 267 13.51 9.00 9.89
N GLU A 268 13.05 9.83 10.84
CA GLU A 268 12.95 11.28 10.67
C GLU A 268 14.32 11.92 10.40
N ASP A 269 15.36 11.51 11.13
CA ASP A 269 16.73 11.98 10.95
C ASP A 269 17.30 11.54 9.59
N TRP A 270 17.01 10.30 9.15
CA TRP A 270 17.38 9.82 7.81
C TRP A 270 16.70 10.65 6.73
N PHE A 271 15.39 10.87 6.82
CA PHE A 271 14.64 11.68 5.86
C PHE A 271 15.27 13.08 5.76
N LYS A 272 15.41 13.78 6.90
CA LYS A 272 15.97 15.13 6.93
C LYS A 272 17.37 15.23 6.31
N LYS A 273 18.23 14.23 6.54
CA LYS A 273 19.61 14.24 6.06
C LYS A 273 19.72 13.88 4.57
N TYR A 274 18.95 12.90 4.11
CA TYR A 274 19.21 12.23 2.83
C TYR A 274 18.16 12.49 1.74
N THR A 275 17.14 13.31 1.99
CA THR A 275 16.16 13.70 0.97
C THR A 275 16.25 15.18 0.60
N SER A 276 15.72 15.52 -0.56
CA SER A 276 15.52 16.89 -1.02
C SER A 276 14.51 17.61 -0.13
N ASP A 277 14.87 18.80 0.36
CA ASP A 277 13.95 19.64 1.13
C ASP A 277 12.81 20.20 0.27
N ARG A 278 12.96 20.18 -1.05
CA ARG A 278 11.97 20.69 -2.01
C ARG A 278 10.85 19.69 -2.30
N ASN A 279 11.18 18.40 -2.39
CA ASN A 279 10.26 17.39 -2.92
C ASN A 279 10.28 16.06 -2.16
N GLY A 280 11.06 15.92 -1.08
CA GLY A 280 11.09 14.72 -0.24
C GLY A 280 11.68 13.47 -0.88
N ARG A 281 12.27 13.54 -2.08
CA ARG A 281 12.92 12.40 -2.75
C ARG A 281 14.34 12.18 -2.25
N PRO A 282 14.84 10.93 -2.23
CA PRO A 282 16.25 10.67 -1.93
C PRO A 282 17.19 11.47 -2.83
N LEU A 283 18.24 12.04 -2.22
CA LEU A 283 19.29 12.76 -2.94
C LEU A 283 20.07 11.79 -3.83
N LYS A 284 20.56 12.29 -4.97
CA LYS A 284 21.33 11.51 -5.95
C LYS A 284 22.50 12.31 -6.49
N ASP A 285 23.52 11.58 -6.95
CA ASP A 285 24.63 12.19 -7.67
C ASP A 285 24.14 12.88 -8.97
N GLY A 286 24.81 13.97 -9.33
CA GLY A 286 24.46 14.76 -10.51
C GLY A 286 23.12 15.50 -10.42
N ALA A 287 22.61 15.78 -9.22
CA ALA A 287 21.43 16.65 -9.05
C ALA A 287 21.63 18.02 -9.72
N GLU A 288 20.65 18.46 -10.50
CA GLU A 288 20.69 19.75 -11.21
C GLU A 288 20.33 20.93 -10.30
N ASP A 289 19.45 20.69 -9.32
CA ASP A 289 19.08 21.69 -8.32
C ASP A 289 20.28 22.00 -7.41
N ALA A 290 20.60 23.28 -7.25
CA ALA A 290 21.79 23.73 -6.53
C ALA A 290 21.75 23.39 -5.04
N ALA A 291 20.56 23.40 -4.41
CA ALA A 291 20.41 23.07 -2.99
C ALA A 291 20.54 21.56 -2.77
N ASP A 292 19.88 20.75 -3.59
CA ASP A 292 20.02 19.29 -3.56
C ASP A 292 21.48 18.86 -3.82
N LYS A 293 22.13 19.49 -4.81
CA LYS A 293 23.55 19.25 -5.12
C LYS A 293 24.46 19.59 -3.94
N ALA A 294 24.29 20.76 -3.33
CA ALA A 294 25.08 21.16 -2.17
C ALA A 294 24.87 20.20 -0.98
N LYS A 295 23.62 19.79 -0.73
CA LYS A 295 23.27 18.84 0.33
C LYS A 295 23.90 17.47 0.08
N TYR A 296 23.85 16.96 -1.15
CA TYR A 296 24.50 15.71 -1.54
C TYR A 296 26.03 15.80 -1.47
N ASP A 297 26.63 16.87 -1.99
CA ASP A 297 28.08 17.04 -2.05
C ASP A 297 28.70 17.07 -0.64
N ALA A 298 27.98 17.58 0.36
CA ALA A 298 28.37 17.60 1.77
C ALA A 298 28.32 16.24 2.49
N LEU A 299 27.71 15.21 1.87
CA LEU A 299 27.63 13.87 2.46
C LEU A 299 28.98 13.15 2.44
N THR A 300 29.17 12.23 3.40
CA THR A 300 30.34 11.36 3.44
C THR A 300 30.33 10.36 2.28
N ALA A 301 31.47 9.70 2.01
CA ALA A 301 31.54 8.66 0.99
C ALA A 301 30.57 7.49 1.27
N ASP A 302 30.46 7.07 2.53
CA ASP A 302 29.56 5.99 2.95
C ASP A 302 28.09 6.40 2.81
N ASP A 303 27.74 7.64 3.17
CA ASP A 303 26.41 8.20 2.95
C ASP A 303 26.03 8.18 1.46
N LYS A 304 26.96 8.58 0.59
CA LYS A 304 26.76 8.60 -0.87
C LYS A 304 26.60 7.18 -1.43
N ALA A 305 27.36 6.22 -0.92
CA ALA A 305 27.24 4.81 -1.30
C ALA A 305 25.87 4.22 -0.87
N MET A 306 25.43 4.51 0.36
CA MET A 306 24.10 4.13 0.84
C MET A 306 22.99 4.73 -0.03
N LEU A 307 23.08 6.02 -0.36
CA LEU A 307 22.09 6.66 -1.24
C LEU A 307 22.13 6.12 -2.68
N ALA A 308 23.30 5.77 -3.19
CA ALA A 308 23.41 5.12 -4.49
C ALA A 308 22.67 3.77 -4.49
N ASP A 309 22.76 3.00 -3.41
CA ASP A 309 22.00 1.75 -3.22
C ASP A 309 20.49 2.02 -3.12
N VAL A 310 20.06 2.94 -2.24
CA VAL A 310 18.64 3.31 -2.08
C VAL A 310 18.03 3.77 -3.40
N THR A 311 18.69 4.66 -4.13
CA THR A 311 18.20 5.18 -5.41
C THR A 311 18.22 4.15 -6.54
N THR A 312 18.77 2.94 -6.30
CA THR A 312 18.59 1.83 -7.23
C THR A 312 17.24 1.15 -7.13
N SER A 313 16.59 1.23 -5.97
CA SER A 313 15.36 0.50 -5.64
C SER A 313 14.19 1.42 -5.30
N ALA A 314 14.44 2.66 -4.84
CA ALA A 314 13.41 3.65 -4.51
C ALA A 314 13.82 5.09 -4.83
N THR A 315 12.95 5.82 -5.54
CA THR A 315 13.16 7.22 -5.93
C THR A 315 11.95 8.12 -5.71
N MET A 316 10.84 7.54 -5.24
CA MET A 316 9.63 8.30 -4.93
C MET A 316 9.82 9.20 -3.70
N SER A 317 8.98 10.22 -3.61
CA SER A 317 8.97 11.10 -2.44
C SER A 317 8.47 10.33 -1.22
N LEU A 318 9.06 10.62 -0.07
CA LEU A 318 8.54 10.18 1.23
C LEU A 318 7.63 11.22 1.88
N LYS A 319 7.64 12.45 1.37
CA LYS A 319 6.81 13.57 1.85
C LYS A 319 6.74 14.66 0.79
N ASP A 320 5.61 14.77 0.12
CA ASP A 320 5.25 15.88 -0.78
C ASP A 320 3.72 15.96 -0.91
N GLY A 321 3.19 16.69 -1.91
CA GLY A 321 1.75 16.78 -2.13
C GLY A 321 1.06 15.44 -2.44
N HIS A 322 1.79 14.38 -2.76
CA HIS A 322 1.23 13.03 -2.92
C HIS A 322 1.10 12.30 -1.57
N GLY A 323 1.52 12.87 -0.44
CA GLY A 323 1.30 12.30 0.90
C GLY A 323 2.52 12.39 1.83
N ASP A 324 2.30 12.11 3.11
CA ASP A 324 3.30 12.17 4.18
C ASP A 324 3.59 10.79 4.81
N ILE A 325 4.47 10.02 4.18
CA ILE A 325 4.84 8.67 4.65
C ILE A 325 5.55 8.72 6.01
N ILE A 326 6.38 9.73 6.23
CA ILE A 326 7.11 9.89 7.51
C ILE A 326 6.13 10.22 8.64
N GLY A 327 5.15 11.10 8.38
CA GLY A 327 4.08 11.43 9.32
C GLY A 327 3.26 10.21 9.70
N ALA A 328 2.84 9.38 8.74
CA ALA A 328 2.06 8.18 9.02
C ALA A 328 2.84 7.17 9.88
N ILE A 329 4.13 6.96 9.61
CA ILE A 329 5.00 6.09 10.43
C ILE A 329 5.11 6.62 11.86
N LYS A 330 5.22 7.94 12.01
CA LYS A 330 5.28 8.59 13.33
C LYS A 330 3.99 8.40 14.09
N GLU A 331 2.84 8.65 13.47
CA GLU A 331 1.55 8.43 14.10
C GLU A 331 1.37 6.98 14.55
N ALA A 332 1.77 6.01 13.71
CA ALA A 332 1.73 4.60 14.07
C ALA A 332 2.52 4.31 15.36
N TYR A 333 3.68 4.94 15.54
CA TYR A 333 4.47 4.81 16.77
C TYR A 333 3.84 5.51 17.97
N GLU A 334 3.29 6.71 17.79
CA GLU A 334 2.68 7.48 18.87
C GLU A 334 1.40 6.81 19.38
N LYS A 335 0.64 6.18 18.49
CA LYS A 335 -0.65 5.51 18.76
C LYS A 335 -0.51 4.01 19.04
N LYS A 336 0.73 3.49 19.18
CA LYS A 336 0.98 2.05 19.31
C LYS A 336 0.37 1.44 20.58
N MET A 337 -0.16 0.23 20.45
CA MET A 337 -0.70 -0.59 21.54
C MET A 337 0.22 -1.77 21.84
N ALA A 338 0.40 -2.10 23.12
CA ALA A 338 1.17 -3.28 23.51
C ALA A 338 0.45 -4.57 23.09
N LEU A 339 1.19 -5.49 22.45
CA LEU A 339 0.66 -6.80 22.07
C LEU A 339 0.87 -7.82 23.18
N LYS A 340 -0.13 -8.67 23.38
CA LYS A 340 -0.09 -9.83 24.29
C LYS A 340 -0.04 -11.12 23.49
N VAL A 341 0.96 -11.23 22.61
CA VAL A 341 1.17 -12.39 21.73
C VAL A 341 2.54 -13.02 22.03
N THR A 342 2.64 -14.33 21.92
CA THR A 342 3.93 -15.05 21.99
C THR A 342 4.54 -15.27 20.61
N GLU A 343 3.69 -15.35 19.58
CA GLU A 343 4.10 -15.53 18.19
C GLU A 343 3.02 -15.03 17.21
N ALA A 344 3.43 -14.73 15.99
CA ALA A 344 2.53 -14.52 14.84
C ALA A 344 3.24 -14.93 13.55
N GLU A 345 2.57 -15.68 12.69
CA GLU A 345 3.12 -16.13 11.41
C GLU A 345 3.12 -15.01 10.38
N SER A 346 2.05 -14.21 10.34
CA SER A 346 1.83 -13.22 9.29
C SER A 346 1.08 -11.99 9.79
N MET A 347 1.17 -10.91 9.03
CA MET A 347 0.47 -9.65 9.30
C MET A 347 -0.05 -9.04 8.01
N GLY A 348 -1.21 -8.41 8.06
CA GLY A 348 -1.82 -7.74 6.91
C GLY A 348 -2.51 -6.42 7.27
N LEU A 349 -2.68 -5.60 6.23
CA LEU A 349 -3.37 -4.30 6.27
C LEU A 349 -4.51 -4.35 5.26
N GLY A 350 -5.73 -4.19 5.74
CA GLY A 350 -6.95 -4.19 4.93
C GLY A 350 -7.63 -2.83 4.97
N VAL A 351 -8.24 -2.45 3.85
CA VAL A 351 -9.04 -1.23 3.72
C VAL A 351 -10.37 -1.57 3.03
N SER A 352 -11.47 -1.05 3.54
CA SER A 352 -12.78 -1.09 2.87
C SER A 352 -13.35 0.33 2.72
N PHE A 353 -14.08 0.55 1.63
CA PHE A 353 -14.73 1.82 1.31
C PHE A 353 -16.25 1.64 1.29
N THR A 354 -16.99 2.63 1.79
CA THR A 354 -18.46 2.57 1.81
C THR A 354 -19.07 3.96 1.57
N PRO A 355 -19.84 4.16 0.49
CA PRO A 355 -20.62 5.38 0.31
C PRO A 355 -21.85 5.34 1.23
N ARG A 356 -22.25 6.51 1.73
CA ARG A 356 -23.41 6.65 2.61
C ARG A 356 -24.28 7.83 2.19
N ILE A 357 -25.57 7.54 2.12
CA ILE A 357 -26.64 8.53 2.10
C ILE A 357 -27.17 8.58 3.53
N GLY A 358 -27.01 9.73 4.19
CA GLY A 358 -27.50 9.93 5.55
C GLY A 358 -29.04 9.87 5.61
N PRO A 359 -29.62 9.53 6.76
CA PRO A 359 -31.08 9.55 6.90
C PRO A 359 -31.66 10.97 6.94
N GLY A 360 -30.82 11.98 7.21
CA GLY A 360 -31.22 13.37 7.40
C GLY A 360 -30.94 14.25 6.18
N LYS A 361 -31.70 15.34 6.12
CA LYS A 361 -31.50 16.48 5.23
C LYS A 361 -31.32 17.73 6.08
N ASP A 362 -30.68 18.74 5.54
CA ASP A 362 -30.59 20.04 6.20
C ASP A 362 -31.88 20.86 6.06
N SER A 363 -31.91 22.04 6.69
CA SER A 363 -33.05 22.97 6.66
C SER A 363 -33.44 23.47 5.25
N THR A 364 -32.64 23.19 4.23
CA THR A 364 -32.91 23.53 2.82
C THR A 364 -33.34 22.32 2.00
N GLU A 365 -33.61 21.18 2.65
CA GLU A 365 -33.93 19.89 2.03
C GLU A 365 -32.77 19.24 1.26
N THR A 366 -31.53 19.71 1.49
CA THR A 366 -30.32 19.14 0.88
C THR A 366 -29.89 17.91 1.67
N GLN A 367 -29.62 16.82 0.95
CA GLN A 367 -29.28 15.52 1.50
C GLN A 367 -27.89 15.54 2.14
N VAL A 368 -27.75 14.84 3.27
CA VAL A 368 -26.43 14.59 3.89
C VAL A 368 -25.80 13.36 3.23
N TYR A 369 -24.55 13.47 2.82
CA TYR A 369 -23.75 12.37 2.27
C TYR A 369 -22.47 12.17 3.09
N SER A 370 -21.89 10.99 3.00
CA SER A 370 -20.59 10.69 3.60
C SER A 370 -19.92 9.51 2.91
N PHE A 371 -18.60 9.47 2.92
CA PHE A 371 -17.83 8.28 2.56
C PHE A 371 -17.06 7.79 3.78
N ASN A 372 -16.93 6.48 3.87
CA ASN A 372 -16.33 5.79 5.00
C ASN A 372 -15.16 4.93 4.53
N GLN A 373 -14.10 4.90 5.33
CA GLN A 373 -12.94 4.05 5.12
C GLN A 373 -12.67 3.29 6.41
N VAL A 374 -12.72 1.96 6.37
CA VAL A 374 -12.37 1.13 7.53
C VAL A 374 -11.02 0.50 7.29
N TYR A 375 -10.13 0.64 8.28
CA TYR A 375 -8.77 0.10 8.27
C TYR A 375 -8.67 -1.05 9.24
N ALA A 376 -8.09 -2.17 8.83
CA ALA A 376 -7.83 -3.31 9.71
C ALA A 376 -6.38 -3.75 9.59
N THR A 377 -5.64 -3.64 10.69
CA THR A 377 -4.31 -4.23 10.85
C THR A 377 -4.45 -5.51 11.66
N THR A 378 -3.99 -6.64 11.13
CA THR A 378 -4.24 -7.95 11.76
C THR A 378 -3.01 -8.84 11.72
N LEU A 379 -2.70 -9.48 12.85
CA LEU A 379 -1.69 -10.53 12.98
C LEU A 379 -2.38 -11.89 13.04
N PHE A 380 -1.82 -12.86 12.33
CA PHE A 380 -2.35 -14.23 12.25
C PHE A 380 -1.32 -15.27 12.69
N ASP A 381 -1.79 -16.35 13.31
CA ASP A 381 -0.98 -17.55 13.54
C ASP A 381 -0.82 -18.39 12.24
N LYS A 382 -0.09 -19.50 12.37
CA LYS A 382 0.17 -20.46 11.27
C LYS A 382 -1.10 -21.09 10.68
N ASP A 383 -2.19 -21.12 11.45
CA ASP A 383 -3.47 -21.70 11.05
C ASP A 383 -4.42 -20.60 10.51
N GLY A 384 -3.94 -19.36 10.40
CA GLY A 384 -4.70 -18.21 9.91
C GLY A 384 -5.68 -17.63 10.92
N LYS A 385 -5.53 -17.94 12.23
CA LYS A 385 -6.34 -17.36 13.29
C LYS A 385 -5.77 -16.02 13.74
N ILE A 386 -6.66 -15.09 14.06
CA ILE A 386 -6.32 -13.76 14.55
C ILE A 386 -5.68 -13.89 15.93
N VAL A 387 -4.44 -13.42 16.10
CA VAL A 387 -3.75 -13.35 17.40
C VAL A 387 -3.69 -11.92 17.94
N ALA A 388 -3.76 -10.93 17.06
CA ALA A 388 -3.96 -9.52 17.41
C ALA A 388 -4.63 -8.81 16.23
N ILE A 389 -5.44 -7.80 16.53
CA ILE A 389 -6.14 -7.00 15.53
C ILE A 389 -6.30 -5.57 16.06
N HIS A 390 -6.18 -4.61 15.17
CA HIS A 390 -6.51 -3.21 15.40
C HIS A 390 -7.33 -2.71 14.21
N VAL A 391 -8.53 -2.19 14.50
CA VAL A 391 -9.46 -1.61 13.53
C VAL A 391 -9.65 -0.14 13.86
N ASP A 392 -9.62 0.71 12.85
CA ASP A 392 -9.99 2.12 12.93
C ASP A 392 -10.82 2.52 11.71
N GLN A 393 -11.42 3.70 11.74
CA GLN A 393 -12.29 4.16 10.67
C GLN A 393 -12.21 5.67 10.48
N LEU A 394 -12.13 6.13 9.23
CA LEU A 394 -12.43 7.50 8.85
C LEU A 394 -13.85 7.58 8.28
N GLU A 395 -14.60 8.59 8.69
CA GLU A 395 -15.83 9.01 8.03
C GLU A 395 -15.66 10.49 7.66
N VAL A 396 -16.00 10.85 6.44
CA VAL A 396 -15.98 12.24 5.96
C VAL A 396 -17.35 12.55 5.41
N ALA A 397 -18.00 13.59 5.93
CA ALA A 397 -19.36 13.97 5.58
C ALA A 397 -19.41 15.28 4.78
N THR A 398 -20.57 15.56 4.20
CA THR A 398 -20.89 16.89 3.70
C THR A 398 -20.92 17.92 4.86
N PRO A 399 -20.57 19.20 4.62
CA PRO A 399 -20.57 20.24 5.65
C PRO A 399 -21.95 20.57 6.28
N ASN A 400 -23.05 20.13 5.67
CA ASN A 400 -24.39 20.25 6.24
C ASN A 400 -24.74 19.12 7.22
N TYR A 401 -23.78 18.27 7.57
CA TYR A 401 -23.93 17.29 8.63
C TYR A 401 -23.90 17.98 10.00
N ASP A 402 -24.98 17.84 10.74
CA ASP A 402 -25.08 18.28 12.13
C ASP A 402 -24.31 17.30 13.06
N GLY A 403 -23.05 17.64 13.34
CA GLY A 403 -22.25 16.92 14.33
C GLY A 403 -20.88 17.52 14.52
N GLU A 404 -20.66 18.07 15.72
CA GLU A 404 -19.40 18.70 16.12
C GLU A 404 -18.19 17.76 15.94
N GLY A 405 -17.13 18.32 15.34
CA GLY A 405 -15.87 17.62 15.10
C GLY A 405 -15.96 16.48 14.08
N MET A 406 -16.98 16.48 13.23
CA MET A 406 -17.06 15.59 12.09
C MET A 406 -16.08 16.05 10.99
N PRO A 407 -15.22 15.19 10.43
CA PRO A 407 -14.47 15.54 9.23
C PRO A 407 -15.40 15.87 8.07
N HIS A 408 -15.17 17.01 7.41
CA HIS A 408 -15.99 17.44 6.28
C HIS A 408 -15.20 17.50 4.98
N PHE A 409 -15.93 17.40 3.87
CA PHE A 409 -15.42 17.69 2.52
C PHE A 409 -16.46 18.50 1.75
N SER A 410 -16.10 19.69 1.31
CA SER A 410 -16.99 20.58 0.57
C SER A 410 -17.10 20.26 -0.93
N GLY A 411 -16.20 19.43 -1.44
CA GLY A 411 -15.97 19.25 -2.88
C GLY A 411 -14.62 19.84 -3.29
N PHE A 412 -14.26 19.63 -4.54
CA PHE A 412 -13.04 20.19 -5.12
C PHE A 412 -13.24 21.69 -5.45
N PRO A 413 -12.16 22.50 -5.40
CA PRO A 413 -12.24 23.90 -5.79
C PRO A 413 -12.83 24.10 -7.20
N GLY A 414 -13.81 25.01 -7.32
CA GLY A 414 -14.58 25.28 -8.52
C GLY A 414 -15.99 24.68 -8.54
N GLN A 415 -16.38 23.94 -7.50
CA GLN A 415 -17.71 23.30 -7.38
C GLN A 415 -18.74 24.14 -6.58
N GLY A 416 -18.38 25.36 -6.17
CA GLY A 416 -19.30 26.31 -5.53
C GLY A 416 -19.58 26.06 -4.04
N GLY A 417 -18.73 25.27 -3.37
CA GLY A 417 -18.84 24.93 -1.95
C GLY A 417 -20.06 24.05 -1.63
N TYR A 418 -20.33 23.86 -0.34
CA TYR A 418 -21.47 23.06 0.14
C TYR A 418 -22.24 23.81 1.23
N ASN A 419 -23.52 23.48 1.42
CA ASN A 419 -24.30 24.01 2.53
C ASN A 419 -23.58 23.74 3.85
N TYR A 420 -23.52 24.74 4.73
CA TYR A 420 -22.77 24.67 5.97
C TYR A 420 -23.67 24.96 7.16
N ASP A 421 -23.67 24.02 8.11
CA ASP A 421 -24.23 24.16 9.46
C ASP A 421 -23.03 24.41 10.40
N GLU A 422 -22.61 25.67 10.50
CA GLU A 422 -21.37 26.08 11.18
C GLU A 422 -21.46 25.87 12.69
N ASN A 423 -22.67 26.04 13.24
CA ASN A 423 -22.92 26.04 14.68
C ASN A 423 -23.56 24.74 15.20
N HIS A 424 -23.85 23.79 14.31
CA HIS A 424 -24.48 22.51 14.61
C HIS A 424 -25.85 22.70 15.29
N ASP A 425 -26.67 23.58 14.72
CA ASP A 425 -28.02 23.92 15.22
C ASP A 425 -29.17 23.50 14.27
N GLU A 426 -28.84 22.69 13.26
CA GLU A 426 -29.71 22.19 12.19
C GLU A 426 -30.14 23.27 11.18
N LYS A 427 -29.58 24.48 11.23
CA LYS A 427 -29.86 25.55 10.25
C LYS A 427 -28.63 25.88 9.43
N ILE A 428 -28.85 26.08 8.13
CA ILE A 428 -27.79 26.47 7.22
C ILE A 428 -27.52 27.97 7.29
N GLU A 429 -26.32 28.36 7.71
CA GLU A 429 -25.84 29.76 7.69
C GLU A 429 -25.49 30.23 6.29
N GLY A 430 -25.02 29.32 5.44
CA GLY A 430 -24.56 29.63 4.10
C GLY A 430 -23.87 28.46 3.43
N LYS A 431 -22.86 28.76 2.61
CA LYS A 431 -22.01 27.76 2.00
C LYS A 431 -20.57 27.88 2.49
N THR A 432 -19.88 26.76 2.55
CA THR A 432 -18.43 26.71 2.72
C THR A 432 -17.71 27.47 1.59
N ALA A 433 -16.49 27.93 1.87
CA ALA A 433 -15.70 28.67 0.91
C ALA A 433 -15.20 27.77 -0.22
N ASP A 434 -15.51 28.14 -1.47
CA ASP A 434 -15.00 27.47 -2.67
C ASP A 434 -13.58 27.97 -3.02
N THR A 435 -12.58 27.52 -2.26
CA THR A 435 -11.19 28.00 -2.36
C THR A 435 -10.20 26.87 -2.17
N GLU A 436 -8.99 27.04 -2.72
CA GLU A 436 -7.89 26.09 -2.50
C GLU A 436 -7.53 25.96 -1.01
N GLU A 437 -7.55 27.09 -0.29
CA GLU A 437 -7.23 27.14 1.14
C GLU A 437 -8.22 26.30 1.97
N ASN A 438 -9.52 26.43 1.71
CA ASN A 438 -10.53 25.61 2.39
C ASN A 438 -10.37 24.12 2.07
N PHE A 439 -10.13 23.78 0.80
CA PHE A 439 -9.91 22.40 0.38
C PHE A 439 -8.72 21.75 1.11
N PHE A 440 -7.57 22.45 1.18
CA PHE A 440 -6.42 21.93 1.92
C PHE A 440 -6.71 21.81 3.41
N ALA A 441 -7.32 22.83 4.02
CA ALA A 441 -7.65 22.84 5.45
C ALA A 441 -8.61 21.68 5.83
N GLU A 442 -9.64 21.43 5.03
CA GLU A 442 -10.58 20.32 5.26
C GLU A 442 -9.86 18.97 5.20
N VAL A 443 -9.11 18.69 4.13
CA VAL A 443 -8.41 17.41 3.96
C VAL A 443 -7.37 17.18 5.05
N GLU A 444 -6.61 18.21 5.43
CA GLU A 444 -5.62 18.12 6.51
C GLU A 444 -6.25 17.93 7.91
N SER A 445 -7.52 18.31 8.09
CA SER A 445 -8.25 18.14 9.35
C SER A 445 -8.86 16.74 9.55
N TRP A 446 -8.80 15.87 8.53
CA TRP A 446 -9.43 14.55 8.60
C TRP A 446 -8.75 13.65 9.64
N VAL A 447 -9.54 13.21 10.61
CA VAL A 447 -9.12 12.34 11.72
C VAL A 447 -9.99 11.10 11.81
N THR A 448 -9.42 9.99 12.29
CA THR A 448 -10.18 8.73 12.47
C THR A 448 -11.13 8.79 13.67
N LYS A 449 -12.02 7.80 13.78
CA LYS A 449 -12.96 7.67 14.90
C LYS A 449 -12.26 7.41 16.23
N ARG A 450 -11.11 6.72 16.25
CA ARG A 450 -10.28 6.64 17.47
C ARG A 450 -9.64 7.98 17.81
N ASP A 451 -9.17 8.75 16.81
CA ASP A 451 -8.51 10.04 17.02
C ASP A 451 -9.46 11.17 17.47
N ARG A 452 -10.76 11.06 17.19
CA ARG A 452 -11.80 11.92 17.78
C ARG A 452 -11.93 11.76 19.30
N GLY A 453 -11.31 10.73 19.86
CA GLY A 453 -11.16 10.51 21.29
C GLY A 453 -12.48 10.21 22.01
N GLU A 454 -12.44 10.36 23.33
CA GLU A 454 -13.52 9.91 24.22
C GLU A 454 -14.82 10.72 24.10
N GLY A 455 -14.78 11.87 23.43
CA GLY A 455 -15.96 12.70 23.14
C GLY A 455 -16.90 12.07 22.12
N TYR A 456 -16.38 11.25 21.21
CA TYR A 456 -17.20 10.57 20.20
C TYR A 456 -17.87 9.32 20.78
N LYS A 457 -19.13 9.48 21.21
CA LYS A 457 -19.98 8.41 21.73
C LYS A 457 -20.79 7.74 20.61
N VAL A 458 -20.93 6.43 20.69
CA VAL A 458 -21.81 5.64 19.82
C VAL A 458 -22.44 4.54 20.67
N GLY A 459 -23.75 4.30 20.53
CA GLY A 459 -24.43 3.26 21.30
C GLY A 459 -24.22 3.39 22.81
N ILE A 460 -23.58 2.39 23.43
CA ILE A 460 -23.41 2.29 24.88
C ILE A 460 -22.04 2.80 25.40
N GLY A 461 -21.17 3.31 24.52
CA GLY A 461 -19.80 3.68 24.88
C GLY A 461 -19.15 4.64 23.88
N THR A 462 -17.83 4.64 23.81
CA THR A 462 -17.10 5.27 22.70
C THR A 462 -16.98 4.31 21.53
N TRP A 463 -16.57 4.84 20.39
CA TRP A 463 -16.19 4.00 19.25
C TRP A 463 -15.04 3.07 19.64
N THR A 464 -13.97 3.63 20.23
CA THR A 464 -12.81 2.90 20.77
C THR A 464 -13.22 1.75 21.68
N SER A 465 -14.01 2.01 22.73
CA SER A 465 -14.36 0.98 23.71
C SER A 465 -15.16 -0.19 23.12
N GLN A 466 -16.00 0.09 22.13
CA GLN A 466 -16.80 -0.96 21.48
C GLN A 466 -16.00 -1.72 20.43
N MET A 467 -15.10 -1.04 19.71
CA MET A 467 -14.22 -1.72 18.76
C MET A 467 -13.26 -2.65 19.50
N ASP A 468 -12.68 -2.21 20.63
CA ASP A 468 -11.82 -3.04 21.46
C ASP A 468 -12.54 -4.32 21.95
N ALA A 469 -13.84 -4.24 22.22
CA ALA A 469 -14.65 -5.40 22.61
C ALA A 469 -14.84 -6.40 21.45
N PHE A 470 -15.07 -5.92 20.22
CA PHE A 470 -15.14 -6.78 19.04
C PHE A 470 -13.77 -7.36 18.66
N GLU A 471 -12.71 -6.56 18.72
CA GLU A 471 -11.33 -7.02 18.50
C GLU A 471 -11.00 -8.18 19.44
N LYS A 472 -11.33 -8.04 20.73
CA LYS A 472 -11.19 -9.11 21.73
C LYS A 472 -12.03 -10.34 21.41
N LEU A 473 -13.26 -10.16 20.92
CA LEU A 473 -14.14 -11.26 20.51
C LEU A 473 -13.55 -12.05 19.33
N PHE A 474 -12.82 -11.40 18.43
CA PHE A 474 -12.27 -12.02 17.22
C PHE A 474 -10.93 -12.72 17.43
N ILE A 475 -10.22 -12.45 18.54
CA ILE A 475 -9.00 -13.20 18.88
C ILE A 475 -9.28 -14.71 18.95
N GLY A 476 -8.43 -15.50 18.29
CA GLY A 476 -8.53 -16.96 18.20
C GLY A 476 -9.44 -17.47 17.08
N LYS A 477 -10.13 -16.59 16.36
CA LYS A 477 -10.95 -16.94 15.18
C LYS A 477 -10.16 -16.78 13.89
N THR A 478 -10.45 -17.62 12.91
CA THR A 478 -10.13 -17.36 11.50
C THR A 478 -11.03 -16.28 10.94
N VAL A 479 -10.65 -15.65 9.81
CA VAL A 479 -11.51 -14.68 9.12
C VAL A 479 -12.86 -15.29 8.73
N THR A 480 -12.87 -16.55 8.28
CA THR A 480 -14.12 -17.27 7.96
C THR A 480 -15.02 -17.41 9.19
N GLU A 481 -14.45 -17.70 10.36
CA GLU A 481 -15.24 -17.75 11.61
C GLU A 481 -15.75 -16.37 12.04
N VAL A 482 -15.06 -15.28 11.69
CA VAL A 482 -15.57 -13.90 11.89
C VAL A 482 -16.73 -13.61 10.94
N GLU A 483 -16.60 -13.95 9.65
CA GLU A 483 -17.69 -13.82 8.66
C GLU A 483 -18.92 -14.64 9.07
N ASP A 484 -18.71 -15.89 9.51
CA ASP A 484 -19.78 -16.77 9.99
C ASP A 484 -20.43 -16.25 11.28
N TRP A 485 -19.62 -15.72 12.22
CA TRP A 485 -20.13 -15.08 13.43
C TRP A 485 -21.01 -13.88 13.08
N PHE A 486 -20.53 -12.99 12.20
CA PHE A 486 -21.30 -11.84 11.75
C PHE A 486 -22.63 -12.29 11.14
N LYS A 487 -22.58 -13.14 10.11
CA LYS A 487 -23.78 -13.63 9.40
C LYS A 487 -24.81 -14.26 10.34
N LYS A 488 -24.37 -14.96 11.39
CA LYS A 488 -25.26 -15.66 12.31
C LYS A 488 -25.81 -14.77 13.42
N TYR A 489 -24.99 -13.89 13.97
CA TYR A 489 -25.28 -13.20 15.23
C TYR A 489 -25.57 -11.70 15.08
N THR A 490 -25.59 -11.15 13.88
CA THR A 490 -25.99 -9.76 13.62
C THR A 490 -27.29 -9.66 12.82
N SER A 491 -27.94 -8.49 12.92
CA SER A 491 -29.07 -8.12 12.08
C SER A 491 -28.65 -8.03 10.61
N ASP A 492 -29.42 -8.63 9.71
CA ASP A 492 -29.21 -8.51 8.26
C ASP A 492 -29.58 -7.12 7.74
N ARG A 493 -30.33 -6.33 8.53
CA ARG A 493 -30.78 -4.99 8.16
C ARG A 493 -29.73 -3.91 8.43
N ASN A 494 -28.97 -4.06 9.51
CA ASN A 494 -28.11 -2.99 10.01
C ASN A 494 -26.76 -3.45 10.58
N GLY A 495 -26.44 -4.74 10.52
CA GLY A 495 -25.14 -5.28 10.96
C GLY A 495 -24.84 -5.20 12.46
N ARG A 496 -25.82 -4.83 13.31
CA ARG A 496 -25.65 -4.79 14.77
C ARG A 496 -25.84 -6.17 15.39
N PRO A 497 -25.16 -6.50 16.51
CA PRO A 497 -25.42 -7.72 17.24
C PRO A 497 -26.90 -7.88 17.62
N LEU A 498 -27.43 -9.09 17.45
CA LEU A 498 -28.79 -9.43 17.85
C LEU A 498 -28.92 -9.35 19.38
N LYS A 499 -30.10 -8.96 19.85
CA LYS A 499 -30.40 -8.85 21.28
C LYS A 499 -31.80 -9.36 21.60
N ASP A 500 -32.00 -9.73 22.86
CA ASP A 500 -33.33 -10.06 23.36
C ASP A 500 -34.30 -8.88 23.24
N GLY A 501 -35.57 -9.17 23.02
CA GLY A 501 -36.61 -8.16 22.86
C GLY A 501 -36.50 -7.31 21.59
N ALA A 502 -35.82 -7.77 20.53
CA ALA A 502 -35.81 -7.09 19.24
C ALA A 502 -37.25 -6.91 18.70
N GLU A 503 -37.57 -5.68 18.25
CA GLU A 503 -38.90 -5.34 17.72
C GLU A 503 -39.07 -5.78 16.26
N ASP A 504 -37.99 -5.78 15.49
CA ASP A 504 -37.99 -6.25 14.10
C ASP A 504 -38.24 -7.77 14.06
N ALA A 505 -39.21 -8.19 13.25
CA ALA A 505 -39.66 -9.58 13.22
C ALA A 505 -38.58 -10.54 12.69
N ALA A 506 -37.71 -10.09 11.77
CA ALA A 506 -36.64 -10.92 11.23
C ALA A 506 -35.50 -11.07 12.24
N ASP A 507 -35.09 -9.97 12.87
CA ASP A 507 -34.07 -9.99 13.95
C ASP A 507 -34.56 -10.84 15.12
N LYS A 508 -35.83 -10.70 15.52
CA LYS A 508 -36.45 -11.51 16.57
C LYS A 508 -36.45 -13.00 16.23
N ALA A 509 -36.86 -13.37 15.02
CA ALA A 509 -36.84 -14.77 14.60
C ALA A 509 -35.42 -15.35 14.58
N LYS A 510 -34.44 -14.57 14.12
CA LYS A 510 -33.02 -14.97 14.08
C LYS A 510 -32.47 -15.17 15.49
N TYR A 511 -32.77 -14.26 16.43
CA TYR A 511 -32.39 -14.40 17.83
C TYR A 511 -33.09 -15.57 18.54
N ASP A 512 -34.42 -15.72 18.35
CA ASP A 512 -35.21 -16.76 18.99
C ASP A 512 -34.74 -18.17 18.62
N ALA A 513 -34.23 -18.35 17.39
CA ALA A 513 -33.64 -19.59 16.88
C ALA A 513 -32.28 -19.99 17.50
N LEU A 514 -31.63 -19.09 18.23
CA LEU A 514 -30.34 -19.36 18.87
C LEU A 514 -30.49 -20.26 20.12
N THR A 515 -29.45 -21.04 20.38
CA THR A 515 -29.32 -21.83 21.61
C THR A 515 -29.17 -20.94 22.85
N ALA A 516 -29.34 -21.51 24.04
CA ALA A 516 -29.20 -20.77 25.29
C ALA A 516 -27.77 -20.21 25.47
N GLU A 517 -26.76 -21.00 25.12
CA GLU A 517 -25.34 -20.63 25.19
C GLU A 517 -25.01 -19.48 24.24
N GLU A 518 -25.57 -19.48 23.03
CA GLU A 518 -25.40 -18.41 22.04
C GLU A 518 -26.07 -17.12 22.47
N LYS A 519 -27.27 -17.21 23.07
CA LYS A 519 -27.96 -16.05 23.65
C LYS A 519 -27.17 -15.45 24.81
N ALA A 520 -26.57 -16.29 25.66
CA ALA A 520 -25.69 -15.82 26.73
C ALA A 520 -24.43 -15.11 26.18
N MET A 521 -23.78 -15.68 25.16
CA MET A 521 -22.66 -15.05 24.47
C MET A 521 -23.05 -13.69 23.87
N LEU A 522 -24.21 -13.59 23.22
CA LEU A 522 -24.70 -12.32 22.68
C LEU A 522 -25.07 -11.30 23.76
N ALA A 523 -25.56 -11.74 24.91
CA ALA A 523 -25.79 -10.85 26.04
C ALA A 523 -24.47 -10.23 26.54
N ASP A 524 -23.40 -11.02 26.63
CA ASP A 524 -22.07 -10.53 26.99
C ASP A 524 -21.50 -9.57 25.93
N VAL A 525 -21.68 -9.89 24.64
CA VAL A 525 -21.30 -8.99 23.53
C VAL A 525 -22.07 -7.68 23.60
N THR A 526 -23.39 -7.73 23.68
CA THR A 526 -24.24 -6.51 23.69
C THR A 526 -24.10 -5.67 24.95
N ALA A 527 -23.58 -6.22 26.04
CA ALA A 527 -23.20 -5.47 27.23
C ALA A 527 -21.93 -4.61 27.03
N SER A 528 -21.11 -4.90 26.01
CA SER A 528 -19.84 -4.21 25.74
C SER A 528 -19.77 -3.55 24.37
N ALA A 529 -20.50 -4.04 23.36
CA ALA A 529 -20.56 -3.48 22.03
C ALA A 529 -21.93 -3.66 21.35
N THR A 530 -22.44 -2.57 20.79
CA THR A 530 -23.74 -2.52 20.10
C THR A 530 -23.67 -1.81 18.74
N MET A 531 -22.50 -1.28 18.38
CA MET A 531 -22.29 -0.66 17.07
C MET A 531 -22.39 -1.69 15.95
N SER A 532 -22.66 -1.22 14.73
CA SER A 532 -22.71 -2.07 13.56
C SER A 532 -21.31 -2.51 13.16
N LEU A 533 -21.18 -3.74 12.67
CA LEU A 533 -19.97 -4.24 12.00
C LEU A 533 -20.02 -4.09 10.48
N ASN A 534 -21.21 -3.83 9.92
CA ASN A 534 -21.42 -3.60 8.50
C ASN A 534 -22.75 -2.86 8.29
N ASP A 535 -22.66 -1.56 8.02
CA ASP A 535 -23.78 -0.73 7.57
C ASP A 535 -23.27 0.42 6.69
N GLY A 536 -24.12 1.42 6.42
CA GLY A 536 -23.72 2.59 5.63
C GLY A 536 -22.54 3.37 6.24
N HIS A 537 -22.26 3.24 7.53
CA HIS A 537 -21.10 3.86 8.17
C HIS A 537 -19.82 3.04 7.94
N GLY A 538 -19.84 1.87 7.31
CA GLY A 538 -18.62 1.13 6.97
C GLY A 538 -18.74 -0.38 7.14
N ASP A 539 -17.80 -1.09 6.53
CA ASP A 539 -17.73 -2.55 6.50
C ASP A 539 -16.45 -3.07 7.17
N ILE A 540 -16.55 -3.34 8.47
CA ILE A 540 -15.43 -3.83 9.31
C ILE A 540 -15.06 -5.26 8.91
N VAL A 541 -16.04 -6.11 8.61
CA VAL A 541 -15.80 -7.50 8.22
C VAL A 541 -15.01 -7.56 6.90
N LYS A 542 -15.36 -6.73 5.93
CA LYS A 542 -14.62 -6.61 4.66
C LYS A 542 -13.20 -6.10 4.85
N ALA A 543 -12.96 -5.15 5.76
CA ALA A 543 -11.60 -4.69 6.06
C ALA A 543 -10.74 -5.80 6.69
N ILE A 544 -11.30 -6.59 7.62
CA ILE A 544 -10.63 -7.76 8.21
C ILE A 544 -10.32 -8.82 7.16
N LYS A 545 -11.24 -9.06 6.23
CA LYS A 545 -11.00 -9.96 5.11
C LYS A 545 -9.87 -9.47 4.21
N ALA A 546 -9.90 -8.19 3.84
CA ALA A 546 -8.87 -7.57 3.04
C ALA A 546 -7.48 -7.64 3.71
N SER A 547 -7.42 -7.53 5.05
CA SER A 547 -6.15 -7.67 5.79
C SER A 547 -5.62 -9.11 5.70
N PHE A 548 -6.48 -10.11 5.74
CA PHE A 548 -6.06 -11.51 5.56
C PHE A 548 -5.64 -11.81 4.13
N GLU A 549 -6.30 -11.23 3.12
CA GLU A 549 -5.95 -11.40 1.71
C GLU A 549 -4.61 -10.70 1.36
N SER A 550 -4.29 -9.59 2.05
CA SER A 550 -3.04 -8.84 1.86
C SER A 550 -1.88 -9.27 2.76
N LYS A 551 -2.09 -10.28 3.62
CA LYS A 551 -1.10 -10.66 4.64
C LYS A 551 0.23 -11.11 4.03
N VAL A 552 1.30 -10.78 4.72
CA VAL A 552 2.67 -11.24 4.43
C VAL A 552 3.24 -11.97 5.63
N THR A 553 4.08 -12.97 5.38
CA THR A 553 4.75 -13.74 6.44
C THR A 553 5.76 -12.87 7.18
N ILE A 554 5.69 -12.86 8.52
CA ILE A 554 6.56 -12.09 9.41
C ILE A 554 7.27 -12.92 10.49
N ASN A 555 6.89 -14.19 10.70
CA ASN A 555 7.53 -15.10 11.67
C ASN A 555 7.93 -14.44 13.00
N LEU A 556 7.00 -13.71 13.61
CA LEU A 556 7.21 -13.00 14.88
C LEU A 556 7.31 -14.00 16.03
N LYS A 557 8.34 -13.84 16.87
CA LYS A 557 8.52 -14.55 18.14
C LYS A 557 8.79 -13.57 19.26
N VAL A 558 8.01 -13.66 20.33
CA VAL A 558 8.14 -12.84 21.54
C VAL A 558 8.76 -13.72 22.64
N LYS A 559 9.88 -13.27 23.20
CA LYS A 559 10.76 -14.09 24.06
C LYS A 559 10.42 -14.06 25.54
#